data_AF-A0A382KXG9-F1
#
_entry.id   AF-A0A382KXG9-F1
#
_cell.length_a   1.000
_cell.length_b   1.000
_cell.length_c   1.000
_cell.angle_alpha   90.00
_cell.angle_beta   90.00
_cell.angle_gamma   90.00
#
_symmetry.space_group_name_H-M   'P 1'
#
loop_
_entity.id
_entity.type
_entity.pdbx_description
1 polymer ?
#
loop_
_entity_poly.entity_id
_entity_poly.type
_entity_poly.pdbx_seq_one_letter_code
_entity_poly.pdbx_strand_id
1 'polypeptide(L)'
;SLKKWNGLSAAEKKAITGISGETIAINAGKRVDVLDKKARGLALKKGIKYHKASPEFVAEIRSKTQFVIDDWLKIAASKGVDGKAALNFFKSQF
;
A
#
# COMPACT_ATOMS: atom_id res chain seq x y z
N SER A 1 18.34 -4.18 -12.34
CA SER A 1 18.40 -3.38 -13.57
C SER A 1 18.13 -4.28 -14.77
N LEU A 2 17.64 -3.72 -15.89
CA LEU A 2 17.38 -4.50 -17.11
C LEU A 2 18.64 -5.20 -17.63
N LYS A 3 19.82 -4.57 -17.52
CA LYS A 3 21.10 -5.21 -17.85
C LYS A 3 21.33 -6.51 -17.08
N LYS A 4 21.13 -6.50 -15.75
CA LYS A 4 21.28 -7.71 -14.92
C LYS A 4 20.21 -8.75 -15.25
N TRP A 5 18.96 -8.33 -15.43
CA TRP A 5 17.85 -9.22 -15.78
C TRP A 5 18.09 -9.94 -17.11
N ASN A 6 18.50 -9.20 -18.14
CA ASN A 6 18.69 -9.75 -19.47
C ASN A 6 19.82 -10.79 -19.51
N GLY A 7 20.86 -10.62 -18.68
CA GLY A 7 21.99 -11.55 -18.55
C GLY A 7 21.69 -12.85 -17.79
N LEU A 8 20.50 -13.01 -17.20
CA LEU A 8 20.12 -14.26 -16.52
C LEU A 8 19.73 -15.36 -17.50
N SER A 9 20.01 -16.60 -17.12
CA SER A 9 19.49 -17.81 -17.77
C SER A 9 17.97 -17.90 -17.69
N ALA A 10 17.37 -18.74 -18.53
CA ALA A 10 15.92 -18.98 -18.50
C ALA A 10 15.45 -19.57 -17.16
N ALA A 11 16.25 -20.44 -16.54
CA ALA A 11 15.94 -21.04 -15.24
C ALA A 11 15.91 -19.98 -14.12
N GLU A 12 16.89 -19.08 -14.08
CA GLU A 12 16.94 -17.98 -13.11
C GLU A 12 15.79 -16.98 -13.31
N LYS A 13 15.49 -16.60 -14.56
CA LYS A 13 14.33 -15.75 -14.86
C LYS A 13 13.04 -16.39 -14.39
N LYS A 14 12.85 -17.69 -14.64
CA LYS A 14 11.66 -18.43 -14.18
C LYS A 14 11.57 -18.46 -12.66
N ALA A 15 12.67 -18.73 -11.96
CA ALA A 15 12.71 -18.76 -10.50
C ALA A 15 12.34 -17.39 -9.89
N ILE A 16 12.91 -16.31 -10.42
CA ILE A 16 12.62 -14.95 -9.95
C ILE A 16 11.18 -14.56 -10.26
N THR A 17 10.71 -14.77 -11.49
CA THR A 17 9.32 -14.46 -11.86
C THR A 17 8.33 -15.23 -11.00
N GLY A 18 8.62 -16.49 -10.68
CA GLY A 18 7.76 -17.34 -9.84
C GLY A 18 7.54 -16.84 -8.42
N ILE A 19 8.42 -15.96 -7.92
CA ILE A 19 8.25 -15.29 -6.62
C ILE A 19 7.91 -13.80 -6.74
N SER A 20 7.90 -13.23 -7.95
CA SER A 20 7.71 -11.79 -8.19
C SER A 20 6.23 -11.41 -8.28
N GLY A 21 5.96 -10.13 -8.54
CA GLY A 21 4.61 -9.62 -8.77
C GLY A 21 3.72 -9.75 -7.53
N GLU A 22 2.52 -10.27 -7.72
CA GLU A 22 1.51 -10.41 -6.67
C GLU A 22 1.98 -11.30 -5.51
N THR A 23 2.73 -12.36 -5.78
CA THR A 23 3.20 -13.30 -4.75
C THR A 23 4.06 -12.60 -3.70
N ILE A 24 5.07 -11.85 -4.12
CA ILE A 24 5.89 -11.08 -3.17
C ILE A 24 5.10 -9.93 -2.54
N ALA A 25 4.19 -9.28 -3.27
CA ALA A 25 3.36 -8.19 -2.74
C ALA A 25 2.46 -8.66 -1.59
N ILE A 26 1.74 -9.77 -1.76
CA ILE A 26 0.91 -10.38 -0.70
C ILE A 26 1.78 -10.81 0.48
N ASN A 27 2.90 -11.46 0.22
CA ASN A 27 3.79 -11.93 1.28
C ASN A 27 4.38 -10.76 2.09
N ALA A 28 4.76 -9.67 1.42
CA ALA A 28 5.25 -8.46 2.07
C ALA A 28 4.16 -7.82 2.94
N GLY A 29 2.93 -7.65 2.40
CA GLY A 29 1.79 -7.11 3.16
C GLY A 29 1.53 -7.90 4.45
N LYS A 30 1.45 -9.24 4.36
CA LYS A 30 1.30 -10.11 5.53
C LYS A 30 2.43 -9.95 6.55
N ARG A 31 3.66 -9.65 6.11
CA ARG A 31 4.79 -9.48 7.05
C ARG A 31 4.70 -8.14 7.77
N VAL A 32 4.24 -7.09 7.07
CA VAL A 32 3.96 -5.80 7.71
C VAL A 32 2.87 -5.95 8.77
N ASP A 33 1.79 -6.68 8.50
CA ASP A 33 0.73 -6.93 9.51
C ASP A 33 1.29 -7.60 10.80
N VAL A 34 2.20 -8.57 10.63
CA VAL A 34 2.86 -9.24 11.76
C VAL A 34 3.75 -8.26 12.54
N LEU A 35 4.50 -7.41 11.84
CA LEU A 35 5.37 -6.41 12.44
C LEU A 35 4.56 -5.35 13.20
N ASP A 36 3.45 -4.88 12.64
CA ASP A 36 2.55 -3.91 13.26
C ASP A 36 1.92 -4.47 14.53
N LYS A 37 1.47 -5.73 14.52
CA LYS A 37 0.96 -6.40 15.72
C LYS A 37 2.03 -6.48 16.81
N LYS A 38 3.28 -6.81 16.44
CA LYS A 38 4.41 -6.86 17.37
C LYS A 38 4.74 -5.47 17.94
N ALA A 39 4.82 -4.45 17.09
CA ALA A 39 5.10 -3.08 17.48
C ALA A 39 4.04 -2.54 18.43
N ARG A 40 2.75 -2.79 18.14
CA ARG A 40 1.64 -2.43 19.02
C ARG A 40 1.75 -3.10 20.39
N GLY A 41 2.09 -4.38 20.43
CA GLY A 41 2.31 -5.10 21.70
C GLY A 41 3.46 -4.52 22.53
N LEU A 42 4.56 -4.12 21.89
CA LEU A 42 5.68 -3.45 22.56
C LEU A 42 5.29 -2.06 23.09
N ALA A 43 4.52 -1.30 22.32
CA ALA A 43 4.02 0.01 22.73
C ALA A 43 3.13 -0.08 23.98
N LEU A 44 2.20 -1.04 24.01
CA LEU A 44 1.34 -1.31 25.17
C LEU A 44 2.15 -1.66 26.43
N LYS A 45 3.18 -2.51 26.29
CA LYS A 45 4.08 -2.86 27.41
C LYS A 45 4.85 -1.66 27.95
N LYS A 46 5.12 -0.66 27.11
CA LYS A 46 5.73 0.63 27.50
C LYS A 46 4.72 1.64 28.04
N GLY A 47 3.45 1.26 28.22
CA GLY A 47 2.41 2.13 28.75
C GLY A 47 1.77 3.08 27.74
N ILE A 48 2.04 2.91 26.44
CA ILE A 48 1.41 3.74 25.39
C ILE A 48 -0.06 3.35 25.26
N LYS A 49 -0.94 4.34 25.37
CA LYS A 49 -2.39 4.19 25.23
C LYS A 49 -2.81 4.26 23.76
N TYR A 50 -3.76 3.41 23.38
CA TYR A 50 -4.37 3.42 22.06
C TYR A 50 -5.84 3.81 22.19
N HIS A 51 -6.25 4.78 21.37
CA HIS A 51 -7.63 5.22 21.28
C HIS A 51 -8.15 4.87 19.89
N LYS A 52 -9.28 4.15 19.83
CA LYS A 52 -9.94 3.89 18.55
C LYS A 52 -10.64 5.17 18.12
N ALA A 53 -10.32 5.66 16.92
CA ALA A 53 -11.03 6.78 16.32
C ALA A 53 -12.52 6.45 16.17
N SER A 54 -13.39 7.39 16.55
CA SER A 54 -14.84 7.24 16.35
C SER A 54 -15.20 7.37 14.87
N PRO A 55 -16.34 6.83 14.42
CA PRO A 55 -16.80 7.02 13.04
C PRO A 55 -16.92 8.50 12.65
N GLU A 56 -17.38 9.35 13.58
CA GLU A 56 -17.55 10.79 13.37
C GLU A 56 -16.20 11.48 13.17
N PHE A 57 -15.20 11.16 14.01
CA PHE A 57 -13.84 11.68 13.86
C PHE A 57 -13.22 11.25 12.53
N VAL A 58 -13.41 9.99 12.12
CA VAL A 58 -12.92 9.50 10.83
C VAL A 58 -13.61 10.25 9.66
N ALA A 59 -14.92 10.49 9.75
CA ALA A 59 -15.66 11.24 8.73
C ALA A 59 -15.18 12.70 8.63
N GLU A 60 -14.95 13.35 9.77
CA GLU A 60 -14.42 14.71 9.84
C GLU A 60 -13.03 14.80 9.18
N ILE A 61 -12.11 13.88 9.53
CA ILE A 61 -10.78 13.84 8.92
C ILE A 61 -10.89 13.64 7.41
N ARG A 62 -11.69 12.67 6.95
CA ARG A 62 -11.90 12.44 5.51
C ARG A 62 -12.36 13.70 4.79
N SER A 63 -13.35 14.41 5.36
CA SER A 63 -13.86 15.66 4.81
C SER A 63 -12.77 16.73 4.74
N LYS A 64 -12.04 16.96 5.85
CA LYS A 64 -10.97 17.98 5.90
C LYS A 64 -9.80 17.65 4.98
N THR A 65 -9.56 16.38 4.68
CA THR A 65 -8.45 15.94 3.81
C THR A 65 -8.87 15.68 2.36
N GLN A 66 -10.12 15.99 1.97
CA GLN A 66 -10.61 15.71 0.61
C GLN A 66 -9.73 16.38 -0.47
N PHE A 67 -9.16 17.55 -0.17
CA PHE A 67 -8.25 18.25 -1.07
C PHE A 67 -7.03 17.41 -1.49
N VAL A 68 -6.57 16.48 -0.64
CA VAL A 68 -5.44 15.58 -0.96
C VAL A 68 -5.80 14.67 -2.14
N ILE A 69 -7.03 14.16 -2.17
CA ILE A 69 -7.54 13.34 -3.27
C ILE A 69 -7.71 14.20 -4.52
N ASP A 70 -8.27 15.40 -4.36
CA ASP A 70 -8.54 16.30 -5.48
C ASP A 70 -7.24 16.76 -6.16
N ASP A 71 -6.22 17.08 -5.37
CA ASP A 71 -4.90 17.47 -5.88
C ASP A 71 -4.17 16.30 -6.53
N TRP A 72 -4.28 15.10 -5.97
CA TRP A 72 -3.74 13.90 -6.61
C TRP A 72 -4.43 13.63 -7.96
N LEU A 73 -5.74 13.82 -8.06
CA LEU A 73 -6.47 13.68 -9.33
C LEU A 73 -6.00 14.68 -10.39
N LYS A 74 -5.71 15.94 -10.00
CA LYS A 74 -5.11 16.93 -10.92
C LYS A 74 -3.73 16.47 -11.41
N ILE A 75 -2.89 15.95 -10.50
CA ILE A 75 -1.57 15.43 -10.86
C ILE A 75 -1.71 14.22 -11.79
N ALA A 76 -2.61 13.29 -11.52
CA ALA A 76 -2.86 12.12 -12.37
C ALA A 76 -3.28 12.56 -13.79
N ALA A 77 -4.22 13.48 -13.88
CA ALA A 77 -4.68 14.04 -15.15
C ALA A 77 -3.54 14.74 -15.92
N SER A 78 -2.68 15.50 -15.24
CA SER A 78 -1.50 16.15 -15.86
C SER A 78 -0.49 15.14 -16.43
N LYS A 79 -0.55 13.88 -16.00
CA LYS A 79 0.28 12.76 -16.47
C LYS A 79 -0.45 11.85 -17.45
N GLY A 80 -1.66 12.23 -17.89
CA GLY A 80 -2.48 11.41 -18.79
C GLY A 80 -3.06 10.14 -18.14
N VAL A 81 -3.14 10.10 -16.82
CA VAL A 81 -3.67 8.96 -16.06
C VAL A 81 -5.12 9.24 -15.64
N ASP A 82 -6.01 8.30 -15.89
CA ASP A 82 -7.36 8.32 -15.29
C ASP A 82 -7.28 7.97 -13.80
N GLY A 83 -7.04 9.00 -12.99
CA GLY A 83 -6.95 8.84 -11.55
C GLY A 83 -8.25 8.37 -10.89
N LYS A 84 -9.42 8.71 -11.46
CA LYS A 84 -10.71 8.28 -10.90
C LYS A 84 -10.88 6.77 -11.09
N ALA A 85 -10.61 6.26 -12.29
CA ALA A 85 -10.63 4.83 -12.57
C ALA A 85 -9.62 4.08 -11.68
N ALA A 86 -8.40 4.60 -11.52
CA ALA A 86 -7.39 4.01 -10.65
C ALA A 86 -7.84 3.93 -9.18
N LEU A 87 -8.38 5.02 -8.62
CA LEU A 87 -8.88 5.04 -7.24
C LEU A 87 -10.04 4.06 -7.06
N ASN A 88 -10.97 3.99 -8.01
CA ASN A 88 -12.10 3.06 -7.95
C ASN A 88 -11.62 1.62 -8.00
N PHE A 89 -10.67 1.30 -8.88
CA PHE A 89 -10.06 -0.02 -8.96
C PHE A 89 -9.43 -0.43 -7.62
N PHE A 90 -8.60 0.43 -7.01
CA PHE A 90 -7.96 0.08 -5.75
C PHE A 90 -8.94 -0.01 -4.58
N LYS A 91 -9.97 0.85 -4.53
CA LYS A 91 -11.03 0.74 -3.51
C LYS A 91 -11.82 -0.56 -3.60
N SER A 92 -11.93 -1.17 -4.77
CA SER A 92 -12.64 -2.44 -4.94
C SER A 92 -11.82 -3.68 -4.57
N GLN A 93 -10.51 -3.52 -4.28
CA GLN A 93 -9.65 -4.64 -3.86
C GLN A 93 -9.70 -4.90 -2.35
N PHE A 94 -10.51 -4.13 -1.61
CA PHE A 94 -10.66 -4.19 -0.16
C PHE A 94 -12.06 -4.62 0.25
#